data_AF-A0A383C1X3-F1
#
_entry.id   AF-A0A383C1X3-F1
#
_cell.length_a   1.000
_cell.length_b   1.000
_cell.length_c   1.000
_cell.angle_alpha   90.00
_cell.angle_beta   90.00
_cell.angle_gamma   90.00
#
_symmetry.space_group_name_H-M   'P 1'
#
loop_
_entity.id
_entity.type
_entity.pdbx_description
1 polymer ?
#
loop_
_entity_poly.entity_id
_entity_poly.type
_entity_poly.pdbx_seq_one_letter_code
_entity_poly.pdbx_strand_id
1 'polypeptide(L)'
;KAFIDNKSPDKRSKLIDRLLVDPAYADHWANKWADLVRPNPDRAGLKSVYVLDQWLREAFRKNKPLDVFAREMVAATGSTHRFGPAVVYRDKRTPDEMAKIFSQIFLGMRLECARCHNHPNEKWTQTDFYSMAAYFAQVKRKGSGVSPPISGGAEWFYHGASGEVKHPVSGQVMAPKPPDGPKPTIVARVDPRDVLVDWMAQPDNPFFARAMVNRVWGAFFGRGIVEPVDDMRASNPPVNAA
;
A
#
# COMPACT_ATOMS: atom_id res chain seq x y z
N LYS A 1 -23.88 -9.43 -27.73
CA LYS A 1 -25.15 -10.18 -27.53
C LYS A 1 -24.93 -11.66 -27.15
N ALA A 2 -23.85 -12.31 -27.62
CA ALA A 2 -23.50 -13.71 -27.32
C ALA A 2 -23.70 -14.23 -25.87
N PHE A 3 -23.39 -13.44 -24.83
CA PHE A 3 -23.61 -13.88 -23.43
C PHE A 3 -25.09 -13.92 -23.02
N ILE A 4 -25.89 -12.97 -23.50
CA ILE A 4 -27.34 -12.87 -23.19
C ILE A 4 -28.05 -14.06 -23.84
N ASP A 5 -27.68 -14.38 -25.08
CA ASP A 5 -28.30 -15.43 -25.89
C ASP A 5 -27.90 -16.85 -25.45
N ASN A 6 -26.74 -17.00 -24.79
CA ASN A 6 -26.29 -18.28 -24.24
C ASN A 6 -27.24 -18.76 -23.12
N LYS A 7 -27.79 -19.97 -23.25
CA LYS A 7 -28.72 -20.60 -22.29
C LYS A 7 -28.04 -21.59 -21.33
N SER A 8 -26.74 -21.82 -21.48
CA SER A 8 -26.00 -22.75 -20.62
C SER A 8 -26.08 -22.33 -19.15
N PRO A 9 -26.36 -23.25 -18.21
CA PRO A 9 -26.40 -22.93 -16.78
C PRO A 9 -25.06 -22.42 -16.25
N ASP A 10 -23.94 -22.83 -16.86
CA ASP A 10 -22.57 -22.45 -16.48
C ASP A 10 -22.01 -21.22 -17.21
N LYS A 11 -22.83 -20.51 -18.01
CA LYS A 11 -22.36 -19.41 -18.87
C LYS A 11 -21.64 -18.29 -18.11
N ARG A 12 -22.01 -18.08 -16.84
CA ARG A 12 -21.38 -17.07 -15.97
C ARG A 12 -19.98 -17.50 -15.55
N SER A 13 -19.83 -18.72 -15.04
CA SER A 13 -18.52 -19.27 -14.66
C SER A 13 -17.56 -19.27 -15.84
N LYS A 14 -18.00 -19.75 -17.01
CA LYS A 14 -17.20 -19.72 -18.24
C LYS A 14 -16.79 -18.30 -18.66
N LEU A 15 -17.68 -17.32 -18.50
CA LEU A 15 -17.34 -15.93 -18.79
C LEU A 15 -16.31 -15.40 -17.78
N ILE A 16 -16.48 -15.69 -16.49
CA ILE A 16 -15.55 -15.28 -15.43
C ILE A 16 -14.17 -15.88 -15.71
N ASP A 17 -14.08 -17.19 -15.94
CA ASP A 17 -12.81 -17.88 -16.23
C ASP A 17 -12.10 -17.25 -17.42
N ARG A 18 -12.85 -16.98 -18.50
CA ARG A 18 -12.33 -16.31 -19.70
C ARG A 18 -11.83 -14.89 -19.40
N LEU A 19 -12.57 -14.11 -18.61
CA LEU A 19 -12.19 -12.73 -18.27
C LEU A 19 -10.97 -12.70 -17.35
N LEU A 20 -10.84 -13.65 -16.42
CA LEU A 20 -9.72 -13.70 -15.49
C LEU A 20 -8.40 -14.08 -16.17
N VAL A 21 -8.44 -14.84 -17.27
CA VAL A 21 -7.24 -15.18 -18.06
C VAL A 21 -6.94 -14.18 -19.19
N ASP A 22 -7.81 -13.19 -19.42
CA ASP A 22 -7.59 -12.16 -20.44
C ASP A 22 -6.45 -11.22 -20.00
N PRO A 23 -5.40 -11.00 -20.81
CA PRO A 23 -4.32 -10.05 -20.48
C PRO A 23 -4.84 -8.64 -20.15
N ALA A 24 -5.96 -8.22 -20.75
CA ALA A 24 -6.57 -6.93 -20.48
C ALA A 24 -7.08 -6.79 -19.03
N TYR A 25 -7.43 -7.90 -18.37
CA TYR A 25 -7.79 -7.89 -16.94
C TYR A 25 -6.60 -7.45 -16.09
N ALA A 26 -5.43 -8.04 -16.33
CA ALA A 26 -4.22 -7.70 -15.60
C ALA A 26 -3.77 -6.25 -15.87
N ASP A 27 -3.86 -5.81 -17.12
CA ASP A 27 -3.53 -4.44 -17.51
C ASP A 27 -4.49 -3.42 -16.87
N HIS A 28 -5.79 -3.74 -16.79
CA HIS A 28 -6.78 -2.90 -16.12
C HIS A 28 -6.46 -2.71 -14.64
N TRP A 29 -6.24 -3.81 -13.90
CA TRP A 29 -5.93 -3.73 -12.48
C TRP A 29 -4.57 -3.11 -12.21
N ALA A 30 -3.57 -3.35 -13.06
CA ALA A 30 -2.28 -2.67 -12.96
C ALA A 30 -2.43 -1.14 -13.04
N ASN A 31 -3.24 -0.64 -13.98
CA ASN A 31 -3.52 0.80 -14.09
C ASN A 31 -4.23 1.33 -12.84
N LYS A 32 -5.26 0.62 -12.35
CA LYS A 32 -5.95 0.99 -11.10
C LYS A 32 -4.98 1.11 -9.91
N TRP A 33 -4.00 0.21 -9.81
CA TRP A 33 -2.99 0.26 -8.76
C TRP A 33 -1.92 1.33 -8.99
N ALA A 34 -1.55 1.60 -10.24
CA ALA A 34 -0.69 2.73 -10.58
C ALA A 34 -1.31 4.06 -10.12
N ASP A 35 -2.62 4.23 -10.28
CA ASP A 35 -3.37 5.41 -9.80
C ASP A 35 -3.41 5.54 -8.27
N LEU A 36 -3.27 4.43 -7.53
CA LEU A 36 -3.21 4.44 -6.06
C LEU A 36 -1.81 4.82 -5.58
N VAL A 37 -0.78 4.23 -6.18
CA VAL A 37 0.62 4.47 -5.81
C VAL A 37 1.10 5.83 -6.30
N ARG A 38 0.54 6.33 -7.41
CA ARG A 38 0.80 7.64 -8.04
C ARG A 38 2.29 7.90 -8.25
N PRO A 39 3.00 7.05 -9.03
CA PRO A 39 4.41 7.24 -9.25
C PRO A 39 4.69 8.56 -9.96
N ASN A 40 5.63 9.33 -9.43
CA ASN A 40 6.04 10.60 -10.02
C ASN A 40 7.37 10.43 -10.81
N PRO A 41 7.38 10.57 -12.15
CA PRO A 41 8.59 10.41 -12.95
C PRO A 41 9.65 11.49 -12.70
N ASP A 42 9.27 12.68 -12.23
CA ASP A 42 10.21 13.75 -11.87
C ASP A 42 10.94 13.43 -10.56
N ARG A 43 10.29 12.71 -9.64
CA ARG A 43 10.89 12.25 -8.36
C ARG A 43 11.60 10.90 -8.49
N ALA A 44 11.12 10.02 -9.35
CA ALA A 44 11.59 8.63 -9.43
C ALA A 44 12.45 8.32 -10.67
N GLY A 45 12.34 9.12 -11.73
CA GLY A 45 12.91 8.86 -13.05
C GLY A 45 12.04 7.93 -13.91
N LEU A 46 11.97 8.22 -15.21
CA LEU A 46 11.11 7.50 -16.18
C LEU A 46 11.31 5.99 -16.16
N LYS A 47 12.57 5.53 -16.15
CA LYS A 47 12.89 4.10 -16.09
C LYS A 47 12.35 3.43 -14.83
N SER A 48 12.45 4.08 -13.67
CA SER A 48 11.93 3.53 -12.41
C SER A 48 10.41 3.40 -12.48
N VAL A 49 9.70 4.41 -12.97
CA VAL A 49 8.24 4.36 -13.14
C VAL A 49 7.83 3.23 -14.09
N TYR A 50 8.56 3.04 -15.19
CA TYR A 50 8.34 1.91 -16.09
C TYR A 50 8.55 0.56 -15.39
N VAL A 51 9.60 0.40 -14.58
CA VAL A 51 9.84 -0.85 -13.81
C VAL A 51 8.70 -1.12 -12.82
N LEU A 52 8.13 -0.09 -12.19
CA LEU A 52 6.95 -0.25 -11.33
C LEU A 52 5.72 -0.70 -12.12
N ASP A 53 5.44 -0.07 -13.26
CA ASP A 53 4.33 -0.46 -14.14
C ASP A 53 4.45 -1.93 -14.58
N GLN A 54 5.63 -2.36 -15.01
CA GLN A 54 5.86 -3.75 -15.40
C GLN A 54 5.69 -4.73 -14.23
N TRP A 55 6.15 -4.36 -13.02
CA TRP A 55 5.94 -5.19 -11.83
C TRP A 55 4.46 -5.32 -11.47
N LEU A 56 3.68 -4.23 -11.56
CA LEU A 56 2.23 -4.25 -11.30
C LEU A 56 1.52 -5.20 -12.27
N ARG A 57 1.77 -5.05 -13.57
CA ARG A 57 1.19 -5.92 -14.62
C ARG A 57 1.52 -7.38 -14.37
N GLU A 58 2.78 -7.65 -14.07
CA GLU A 58 3.25 -9.01 -13.79
C GLU A 58 2.58 -9.61 -12.54
N ALA A 59 2.42 -8.81 -11.48
CA ALA A 59 1.75 -9.25 -10.27
C ALA A 59 0.29 -9.69 -10.53
N PHE A 60 -0.45 -8.94 -11.36
CA PHE A 60 -1.80 -9.33 -11.75
C PHE A 60 -1.83 -10.52 -12.71
N ARG A 61 -0.93 -10.58 -13.72
CA ARG A 61 -0.83 -11.71 -14.65
C ARG A 61 -0.56 -13.03 -13.95
N LYS A 62 0.26 -13.00 -12.89
CA LYS A 62 0.59 -14.17 -12.07
C LYS A 62 -0.43 -14.47 -10.97
N ASN A 63 -1.52 -13.70 -10.88
CA ASN A 63 -2.49 -13.80 -9.80
C ASN A 63 -1.79 -13.82 -8.42
N LYS A 64 -0.89 -12.85 -8.20
CA LYS A 64 -0.06 -12.80 -6.98
C LYS A 64 -0.96 -12.75 -5.74
N PRO A 65 -0.73 -13.61 -4.72
CA PRO A 65 -1.43 -13.52 -3.45
C PRO A 65 -1.29 -12.11 -2.85
N LEU A 66 -2.40 -11.60 -2.30
CA LEU A 66 -2.49 -10.19 -1.92
C LEU A 66 -1.60 -9.83 -0.72
N ASP A 67 -1.40 -10.77 0.20
CA ASP A 67 -0.44 -10.69 1.30
C ASP A 67 1.01 -10.60 0.79
N VAL A 68 1.36 -11.40 -0.22
CA VAL A 68 2.68 -11.33 -0.89
C VAL A 68 2.84 -10.01 -1.63
N PHE A 69 1.80 -9.55 -2.33
CA PHE A 69 1.79 -8.24 -2.99
C PHE A 69 2.02 -7.10 -1.97
N ALA A 70 1.29 -7.11 -0.86
CA ALA A 70 1.41 -6.10 0.19
C ALA A 70 2.78 -6.15 0.87
N ARG A 71 3.32 -7.34 1.16
CA ARG A 71 4.68 -7.50 1.69
C ARG A 71 5.71 -6.92 0.75
N GLU A 72 5.67 -7.26 -0.54
CA GLU A 72 6.62 -6.75 -1.52
C GLU A 72 6.58 -5.22 -1.63
N MET A 73 5.40 -4.61 -1.42
CA MET A 73 5.20 -3.15 -1.41
C MET A 73 5.65 -2.47 -0.12
N VAL A 74 5.24 -2.99 1.05
CA VAL A 74 5.42 -2.35 2.37
C VAL A 74 6.79 -2.67 2.99
N ALA A 75 7.40 -3.79 2.64
CA ALA A 75 8.72 -4.21 3.09
C ALA A 75 9.75 -4.19 1.95
N ALA A 76 9.55 -3.35 0.93
CA ALA A 76 10.38 -3.36 -0.27
C ALA A 76 11.87 -3.15 0.05
N THR A 77 12.70 -4.07 -0.44
CA THR A 77 14.16 -3.98 -0.39
C THR A 77 14.69 -4.33 -1.77
N GLY A 78 15.46 -3.43 -2.39
CA GLY A 78 15.95 -3.64 -3.73
C GLY A 78 16.22 -2.37 -4.53
N SER A 79 16.55 -2.56 -5.80
CA SER A 79 16.91 -1.48 -6.73
C SER A 79 15.68 -0.93 -7.45
N THR A 80 15.58 0.39 -7.58
CA THR A 80 14.51 1.06 -8.33
C THR A 80 14.54 0.78 -9.83
N HIS A 81 15.65 0.22 -10.35
CA HIS A 81 15.76 -0.20 -11.75
C HIS A 81 15.55 -1.70 -11.96
N ARG A 82 15.30 -2.47 -10.89
CA ARG A 82 15.10 -3.94 -10.96
C ARG A 82 13.86 -4.44 -10.22
N PHE A 83 13.38 -3.69 -9.23
CA PHE A 83 12.27 -4.06 -8.38
C PHE A 83 11.29 -2.89 -8.24
N GLY A 84 10.13 -3.03 -8.88
CA GLY A 84 9.09 -1.98 -8.97
C GLY A 84 8.68 -1.40 -7.61
N PRO A 85 8.42 -2.20 -6.57
CA PRO A 85 8.02 -1.68 -5.26
C PRO A 85 9.02 -0.72 -4.61
N ALA A 86 10.33 -0.86 -4.88
CA ALA A 86 11.33 0.08 -4.37
C ALA A 86 11.14 1.51 -4.92
N VAL A 87 10.42 1.67 -6.04
CA VAL A 87 10.13 2.97 -6.66
C VAL A 87 9.21 3.80 -5.78
N VAL A 88 8.31 3.17 -5.00
CA VAL A 88 7.47 3.86 -4.01
C VAL A 88 8.34 4.58 -2.97
N TYR A 89 9.46 3.99 -2.56
CA TYR A 89 10.42 4.56 -1.60
C TYR A 89 11.29 5.66 -2.18
N ARG A 90 11.50 5.62 -3.48
CA ARG A 90 12.17 6.71 -4.17
C ARG A 90 11.29 7.95 -4.25
N ASP A 91 10.00 7.75 -4.51
CA ASP A 91 9.02 8.81 -4.53
C ASP A 91 8.74 9.29 -3.10
N LYS A 92 8.22 8.45 -2.21
CA LYS A 92 7.89 8.76 -0.80
C LYS A 92 9.07 8.42 0.11
N ARG A 93 9.87 9.43 0.46
CA ARG A 93 11.23 9.25 0.99
C ARG A 93 11.32 9.25 2.50
N THR A 94 10.34 9.81 3.18
CA THR A 94 10.36 9.95 4.64
C THR A 94 9.41 8.94 5.30
N PRO A 95 9.68 8.53 6.57
CA PRO A 95 8.86 7.55 7.25
C PRO A 95 7.38 7.94 7.38
N ASP A 96 7.09 9.23 7.50
CA ASP A 96 5.74 9.78 7.58
C ASP A 96 5.02 9.84 6.23
N GLU A 97 5.72 10.09 5.11
CA GLU A 97 5.11 9.91 3.78
C GLU A 97 4.72 8.44 3.56
N MET A 98 5.52 7.50 4.07
CA MET A 98 5.25 6.06 4.00
C MET A 98 4.09 5.61 4.88
N ALA A 99 4.03 6.08 6.12
CA ALA A 99 2.91 5.82 7.01
C ALA A 99 1.60 6.28 6.38
N LYS A 100 1.59 7.49 5.79
CA LYS A 100 0.43 8.05 5.09
C LYS A 100 -0.03 7.12 3.95
N ILE A 101 0.84 6.82 2.99
CA ILE A 101 0.40 6.12 1.77
C ILE A 101 0.01 4.67 2.07
N PHE A 102 0.76 3.97 2.92
CA PHE A 102 0.50 2.56 3.18
C PHE A 102 -0.69 2.33 4.12
N SER A 103 -0.94 3.21 5.10
CA SER A 103 -2.18 3.13 5.89
C SER A 103 -3.42 3.38 5.01
N GLN A 104 -3.35 4.35 4.10
CA GLN A 104 -4.45 4.63 3.19
C GLN A 104 -4.69 3.50 2.18
N ILE A 105 -3.63 3.00 1.54
CA ILE A 105 -3.75 1.96 0.52
C ILE A 105 -4.18 0.64 1.17
N PHE A 106 -3.44 0.17 2.18
CA PHE A 106 -3.58 -1.20 2.66
C PHE A 106 -4.50 -1.35 3.87
N LEU A 107 -4.66 -0.32 4.71
CA LEU A 107 -5.54 -0.39 5.87
C LEU A 107 -6.87 0.34 5.64
N GLY A 108 -6.98 1.12 4.55
CA GLY A 108 -8.17 1.93 4.28
C GLY A 108 -8.35 3.06 5.29
N MET A 109 -7.25 3.55 5.85
CA MET A 109 -7.23 4.52 6.94
C MET A 109 -6.54 5.80 6.51
N ARG A 110 -7.18 6.95 6.74
CA ARG A 110 -6.61 8.27 6.45
C ARG A 110 -5.87 8.83 7.67
N LEU A 111 -4.80 8.14 8.08
CA LEU A 111 -4.00 8.58 9.23
C LEU A 111 -3.30 9.94 8.99
N GLU A 112 -3.22 10.42 7.75
CA GLU A 112 -2.55 11.68 7.43
C GLU A 112 -3.09 12.90 8.18
N CYS A 113 -4.39 12.93 8.50
CA CYS A 113 -4.97 14.02 9.28
C CYS A 113 -4.40 14.05 10.69
N ALA A 114 -3.96 12.89 11.21
CA ALA A 114 -3.29 12.78 12.50
C ALA A 114 -1.81 13.23 12.47
N ARG A 115 -1.25 13.60 11.31
CA ARG A 115 0.17 13.99 11.19
C ARG A 115 0.50 15.26 11.95
N CYS A 116 -0.39 16.25 11.95
CA CYS A 116 -0.13 17.56 12.55
C CYS A 116 -0.77 17.74 13.93
N HIS A 117 -1.89 17.08 14.19
CA HIS A 117 -2.63 17.07 15.46
C HIS A 117 -3.44 15.77 15.55
N ASN A 118 -4.10 15.47 16.67
CA ASN A 118 -5.01 14.32 16.73
C ASN A 118 -6.13 14.44 15.69
N HIS A 119 -6.53 13.33 15.07
CA HIS A 119 -7.58 13.34 14.07
C HIS A 119 -8.86 14.00 14.63
N PRO A 120 -9.48 14.97 13.93
CA PRO A 120 -10.58 15.76 14.51
C PRO A 120 -11.85 14.93 14.75
N ASN A 121 -12.10 13.94 13.90
CA ASN A 121 -13.35 13.16 13.89
C ASN A 121 -13.13 11.63 14.02
N GLU A 122 -11.95 11.23 14.51
CA GLU A 122 -11.60 9.82 14.73
C GLU A 122 -10.74 9.68 15.98
N LYS A 123 -10.59 8.45 16.46
CA LYS A 123 -9.78 8.12 17.64
C LYS A 123 -8.27 8.22 17.42
N TRP A 124 -7.80 8.37 16.18
CA TRP A 124 -6.37 8.36 15.87
C TRP A 124 -5.66 9.59 16.40
N THR A 125 -4.63 9.36 17.20
CA THR A 125 -3.79 10.42 17.74
C THR A 125 -2.58 10.68 16.85
N GLN A 126 -1.93 11.84 17.06
CA GLN A 126 -0.64 12.11 16.43
C GLN A 126 0.42 11.06 16.84
N THR A 127 0.31 10.53 18.05
CA THR A 127 1.13 9.42 18.53
C THR A 127 0.91 8.15 17.70
N ASP A 128 -0.33 7.82 17.30
CA ASP A 128 -0.61 6.67 16.45
C ASP A 128 0.00 6.84 15.05
N PHE A 129 -0.14 8.04 14.46
CA PHE A 129 0.47 8.33 13.15
C PHE A 129 1.99 8.13 13.17
N TYR A 130 2.68 8.70 14.15
CA TYR A 130 4.14 8.57 14.21
C TYR A 130 4.63 7.20 14.71
N SER A 131 3.79 6.44 15.43
CA SER A 131 4.07 5.03 15.72
C SER A 131 3.96 4.17 14.45
N MET A 132 3.02 4.48 13.55
CA MET A 132 2.96 3.87 12.23
C MET A 132 4.18 4.26 11.38
N ALA A 133 4.60 5.53 11.43
CA ALA A 133 5.81 6.00 10.74
C ALA A 133 7.08 5.32 11.25
N ALA A 134 7.15 4.97 12.54
CA ALA A 134 8.32 4.32 13.12
C ALA A 134 8.67 2.97 12.46
N TYR A 135 7.72 2.28 11.82
CA TYR A 135 8.00 1.09 11.00
C TYR A 135 8.98 1.34 9.86
N PHE A 136 9.03 2.57 9.34
CA PHE A 136 9.85 2.94 8.20
C PHE A 136 11.13 3.71 8.61
N ALA A 137 11.36 3.90 9.91
CA ALA A 137 12.47 4.71 10.43
C ALA A 137 13.85 4.19 10.01
N GLN A 138 13.98 2.87 9.87
CA GLN A 138 15.24 2.18 9.57
C GLN A 138 15.46 1.93 8.07
N VAL A 139 14.61 2.47 7.20
CA VAL A 139 14.83 2.38 5.76
C VAL A 139 16.01 3.26 5.36
N LYS A 140 17.00 2.65 4.71
CA LYS A 140 18.19 3.32 4.16
C LYS A 140 18.18 3.24 2.65
N ARG A 141 18.96 4.14 2.04
CA ARG A 141 19.15 4.20 0.59
C ARG A 141 20.60 4.45 0.23
N LYS A 142 21.00 3.97 -0.95
CA LYS A 142 22.28 4.28 -1.60
C LYS A 142 22.09 4.36 -3.12
N GLY A 143 22.88 5.17 -3.81
CA GLY A 143 22.81 5.30 -5.27
C GLY A 143 22.99 6.75 -5.72
N SER A 144 22.91 6.96 -7.03
CA SER A 144 23.22 8.24 -7.68
C SER A 144 22.12 9.30 -7.59
N GLY A 145 20.95 8.95 -7.04
CA GLY A 145 19.85 9.91 -6.90
C GLY A 145 19.19 10.27 -8.23
N VAL A 146 18.42 11.36 -8.23
CA VAL A 146 17.84 11.96 -9.43
C VAL A 146 18.79 13.05 -9.91
N SER A 147 19.32 12.91 -11.12
CA SER A 147 20.15 13.93 -11.77
C SER A 147 19.43 14.45 -13.02
N PRO A 148 19.45 15.77 -13.29
CA PRO A 148 18.95 16.33 -14.54
C PRO A 148 19.73 15.83 -15.77
N PRO A 149 19.10 15.63 -16.95
CA PRO A 149 17.66 15.65 -17.20
C PRO A 149 17.03 14.26 -17.00
N ILE A 150 16.16 14.15 -15.97
CA ILE A 150 15.09 13.15 -15.69
C ILE A 150 15.47 11.64 -15.66
N SER A 151 16.64 11.24 -16.13
CA SER A 151 17.14 9.87 -16.04
C SER A 151 17.95 9.67 -14.75
N GLY A 152 17.24 9.70 -13.62
CA GLY A 152 17.82 9.33 -12.33
C GLY A 152 18.43 7.93 -12.37
N GLY A 153 19.68 7.79 -11.93
CA GLY A 153 20.35 6.49 -11.86
C GLY A 153 19.73 5.61 -10.76
N ALA A 154 20.11 4.34 -10.71
CA ALA A 154 19.51 3.39 -9.78
C ALA A 154 19.74 3.81 -8.30
N GLU A 155 18.70 3.71 -7.48
CA GLU A 155 18.80 3.75 -6.03
C GLU A 155 18.46 2.37 -5.47
N TRP A 156 19.11 1.99 -4.37
CA TRP A 156 18.85 0.76 -3.62
C TRP A 156 18.29 1.12 -2.26
N PHE A 157 17.13 0.57 -1.94
CA PHE A 157 16.49 0.67 -0.62
C PHE A 157 16.70 -0.62 0.17
N TYR A 158 16.97 -0.51 1.46
CA TYR A 158 17.27 -1.64 2.33
C TYR A 158 17.01 -1.29 3.80
N HIS A 159 16.87 -2.32 4.64
CA HIS A 159 16.82 -2.19 6.10
C HIS A 159 18.22 -1.89 6.66
N GLY A 160 18.36 -0.78 7.38
CA GLY A 160 19.60 -0.40 8.05
C GLY A 160 19.59 -0.65 9.56
N ALA A 161 20.76 -0.55 10.17
CA ALA A 161 20.93 -0.82 11.61
C ALA A 161 20.31 0.23 12.55
N SER A 162 20.03 1.44 12.06
CA SER A 162 19.56 2.55 12.90
C SER A 162 18.55 3.44 12.19
N GLY A 163 17.75 4.16 12.98
CA GLY A 163 16.79 5.13 12.52
C GLY A 163 15.70 5.30 13.56
N GLU A 164 15.25 6.54 13.73
CA GLU A 164 14.21 6.88 14.70
C GLU A 164 13.24 7.88 14.08
N VAL A 165 12.01 7.86 14.58
CA VAL A 165 10.99 8.86 14.31
C VAL A 165 10.66 9.50 15.66
N LYS A 166 10.64 10.83 15.72
CA LYS A 166 10.24 11.57 16.93
C LYS A 166 8.84 12.14 16.76
N HIS A 167 8.07 12.13 17.84
CA HIS A 167 6.83 12.90 17.91
C HIS A 167 7.16 14.39 17.77
N PRO A 168 6.49 15.14 16.88
CA PRO A 168 6.89 16.51 16.53
C PRO A 168 6.66 17.51 17.67
N VAL A 169 5.72 17.21 18.59
CA VAL A 169 5.39 18.10 19.72
C VAL A 169 6.16 17.74 20.99
N SER A 170 6.24 16.46 21.35
CA SER A 170 6.81 16.02 22.63
C SER A 170 8.29 15.65 22.50
N GLY A 171 8.82 15.50 21.28
CA GLY A 171 10.19 15.03 21.03
C GLY A 171 10.43 13.56 21.36
N GLN A 172 9.40 12.83 21.84
CA GLN A 172 9.50 11.43 22.20
C GLN A 172 9.88 10.57 21.00
N VAL A 173 10.84 9.66 21.18
CA VAL A 173 11.15 8.63 20.17
C VAL A 173 10.02 7.62 20.10
N MET A 174 9.49 7.43 18.89
CA MET A 174 8.32 6.60 18.62
C MET A 174 8.72 5.15 18.39
N ALA A 175 8.05 4.23 19.09
CA ALA A 175 8.18 2.81 18.83
C ALA A 175 7.20 2.38 17.73
N PRO A 176 7.56 1.42 16.85
CA PRO A 176 6.62 0.87 15.88
C PRO A 176 5.43 0.23 16.59
N LYS A 177 4.22 0.61 16.18
CA LYS A 177 2.97 0.03 16.65
C LYS A 177 1.91 0.14 15.55
N PRO A 178 1.20 -0.94 15.21
CA PRO A 178 0.18 -0.87 14.18
C PRO A 178 -1.09 -0.19 14.73
N PRO A 179 -1.91 0.44 13.89
CA PRO A 179 -3.15 1.07 14.34
C PRO A 179 -4.08 0.05 14.99
N ASP A 180 -4.62 0.35 16.18
CA ASP A 180 -5.45 -0.54 17.02
C ASP A 180 -4.87 -1.93 17.34
N GLY A 181 -3.63 -2.22 16.95
CA GLY A 181 -3.00 -3.49 17.24
C GLY A 181 -2.16 -3.46 18.52
N PRO A 182 -1.76 -4.65 19.00
CA PRO A 182 -0.87 -4.75 20.14
C PRO A 182 0.49 -4.13 19.80
N LYS A 183 1.19 -3.61 20.81
CA LYS A 183 2.59 -3.21 20.65
C LYS A 183 3.41 -4.46 20.31
N PRO A 184 4.06 -4.52 19.13
CA PRO A 184 4.80 -5.70 18.73
C PRO A 184 6.11 -5.80 19.51
N THR A 185 6.56 -7.04 19.73
CA THR A 185 7.95 -7.31 20.11
C THR A 185 8.78 -7.39 18.84
N ILE A 186 9.64 -6.41 18.62
CA ILE A 186 10.56 -6.40 17.46
C ILE A 186 11.95 -6.76 17.97
N VAL A 187 12.43 -7.94 17.55
CA VAL A 187 13.77 -8.43 17.90
C VAL A 187 14.82 -7.66 17.10
N ALA A 188 16.02 -7.51 17.68
CA ALA A 188 17.14 -6.89 16.99
C ALA A 188 17.39 -7.54 15.61
N ARG A 189 17.66 -6.71 14.59
CA ARG A 189 17.89 -7.09 13.18
C ARG A 189 16.66 -7.59 12.40
N VAL A 190 15.49 -7.71 13.03
CA VAL A 190 14.24 -7.89 12.27
C VAL A 190 13.83 -6.56 11.67
N ASP A 191 13.47 -6.54 10.39
CA ASP A 191 12.91 -5.35 9.75
C ASP A 191 11.50 -5.10 10.35
N PRO A 192 11.25 -3.95 10.99
CA PRO A 192 9.92 -3.63 11.50
C PRO A 192 8.82 -3.75 10.44
N ARG A 193 9.14 -3.48 9.17
CA ARG A 193 8.17 -3.55 8.06
C ARG A 193 7.68 -4.97 7.81
N ASP A 194 8.50 -5.99 8.06
CA ASP A 194 8.07 -7.39 7.98
C ASP A 194 7.04 -7.71 9.08
N VAL A 195 7.28 -7.22 10.30
CA VAL A 195 6.33 -7.37 11.42
C VAL A 195 4.99 -6.68 11.12
N LEU A 196 5.03 -5.52 10.46
CA LEU A 196 3.83 -4.81 10.03
C LEU A 196 3.01 -5.65 9.04
N VAL A 197 3.64 -6.20 8.01
CA VAL A 197 2.90 -7.00 7.00
C VAL A 197 2.46 -8.36 7.54
N ASP A 198 3.20 -8.95 8.48
CA ASP A 198 2.78 -10.14 9.21
C ASP A 198 1.49 -9.88 10.00
N TRP A 199 1.40 -8.70 10.66
CA TRP A 199 0.18 -8.26 11.34
C TRP A 199 -0.97 -7.97 10.36
N MET A 200 -0.68 -7.37 9.20
CA MET A 200 -1.68 -7.11 8.17
C MET A 200 -2.32 -8.40 7.64
N ALA A 201 -1.52 -9.45 7.49
CA ALA A 201 -1.95 -10.74 6.96
C ALA A 201 -2.70 -11.63 7.97
N GLN A 202 -2.81 -11.23 9.25
CA GLN A 202 -3.51 -12.04 10.24
C GLN A 202 -5.00 -12.17 9.91
N PRO A 203 -5.62 -13.35 10.10
CA PRO A 203 -7.04 -13.57 9.82
C PRO A 203 -7.99 -12.67 10.60
N ASP A 204 -7.59 -12.23 11.80
CA ASP A 204 -8.35 -11.36 12.68
C ASP A 204 -8.04 -9.86 12.49
N ASN A 205 -7.17 -9.50 11.53
CA ASN A 205 -6.88 -8.11 11.21
C ASN A 205 -8.16 -7.39 10.72
N PRO A 206 -8.61 -6.32 11.39
CA PRO A 206 -9.89 -5.69 11.06
C PRO A 206 -9.81 -4.72 9.87
N PHE A 207 -8.65 -4.53 9.25
CA PHE A 207 -8.41 -3.49 8.26
C PHE A 207 -8.06 -4.05 6.89
N PHE A 208 -7.01 -4.86 6.78
CA PHE A 208 -6.37 -5.19 5.51
C PHE A 208 -7.32 -5.84 4.50
N ALA A 209 -7.96 -6.96 4.88
CA ALA A 209 -8.91 -7.64 4.00
C ALA A 209 -10.12 -6.75 3.67
N ARG A 210 -10.63 -6.00 4.65
CA ARG A 210 -11.79 -5.10 4.45
C ARG A 210 -11.47 -3.99 3.45
N ALA A 211 -10.27 -3.40 3.56
CA ALA A 211 -9.84 -2.34 2.66
C ALA A 211 -9.71 -2.83 1.22
N MET A 212 -9.19 -4.03 1.04
CA MET A 212 -9.04 -4.64 -0.27
C MET A 212 -10.40 -5.00 -0.88
N VAL A 213 -11.29 -5.64 -0.10
CA VAL A 213 -12.65 -5.97 -0.53
C VAL A 213 -13.44 -4.70 -0.90
N ASN A 214 -13.39 -3.67 -0.05
CA ASN A 214 -14.12 -2.42 -0.30
C ASN A 214 -13.65 -1.72 -1.58
N ARG A 215 -12.34 -1.74 -1.85
CA ARG A 215 -11.77 -1.16 -3.07
C ARG A 215 -12.12 -1.96 -4.32
N VAL A 216 -12.09 -3.29 -4.26
CA VAL A 216 -12.52 -4.15 -5.37
C VAL A 216 -14.00 -3.94 -5.66
N TRP A 217 -14.82 -3.88 -4.61
CA TRP A 217 -16.24 -3.57 -4.73
C TRP A 217 -16.48 -2.22 -5.40
N GLY A 218 -15.83 -1.16 -4.90
CA GLY A 218 -15.95 0.17 -5.49
C GLY A 218 -15.54 0.23 -6.97
N ALA A 219 -14.53 -0.55 -7.38
CA ALA A 219 -14.11 -0.62 -8.77
C ALA A 219 -15.17 -1.24 -9.70
N PHE A 220 -15.94 -2.23 -9.22
CA PHE A 220 -16.98 -2.89 -10.01
C PHE A 220 -18.33 -2.16 -9.98
N PHE A 221 -18.71 -1.59 -8.83
CA PHE A 221 -20.04 -1.02 -8.62
C PHE A 221 -20.08 0.51 -8.64
N GLY A 222 -18.92 1.17 -8.79
CA GLY A 222 -18.80 2.63 -8.86
C GLY A 222 -18.89 3.34 -7.51
N ARG A 223 -19.16 2.62 -6.42
CA ARG A 223 -19.20 3.13 -5.04
C ARG A 223 -18.78 2.02 -4.08
N GLY A 224 -17.96 2.34 -3.08
CA GLY A 224 -17.57 1.40 -2.02
C GLY A 224 -18.74 0.98 -1.13
N ILE A 225 -18.56 -0.13 -0.43
CA ILE A 225 -19.39 -0.52 0.72
C ILE A 225 -19.29 0.58 1.79
N VAL A 226 -18.07 1.06 2.03
CA VAL A 226 -17.77 2.32 2.73
C VAL A 226 -17.23 3.31 1.71
N GLU A 227 -17.75 4.54 1.71
CA GLU A 227 -17.37 5.60 0.78
C GLU A 227 -16.90 6.84 1.55
N PRO A 228 -15.72 7.41 1.27
CA PRO A 228 -14.72 6.98 0.29
C PRO A 228 -14.11 5.59 0.52
N VAL A 229 -13.65 4.93 -0.55
CA VAL A 229 -13.13 3.54 -0.51
C VAL A 229 -11.95 3.31 0.43
N ASP A 230 -11.29 4.39 0.86
CA ASP A 230 -10.10 4.43 1.70
C ASP A 230 -10.32 5.23 3.01
N ASP A 231 -11.58 5.46 3.41
CA ASP A 231 -11.98 6.20 4.61
C ASP A 231 -12.85 5.32 5.53
N MET A 232 -12.30 4.16 5.92
CA MET A 232 -12.96 3.20 6.81
C MET A 232 -12.76 3.60 8.27
N ARG A 233 -13.74 4.33 8.81
CA ARG A 233 -13.76 4.80 10.20
C ARG A 233 -15.10 4.53 10.86
N ALA A 234 -15.13 4.50 12.19
CA ALA A 234 -16.35 4.26 12.95
C ALA A 234 -17.45 5.30 12.65
N SER A 235 -17.07 6.56 12.36
CA SER A 235 -17.98 7.64 11.98
C SER A 235 -18.36 7.65 10.49
N ASN A 236 -17.89 6.68 9.70
CA ASN A 236 -18.24 6.48 8.29
C ASN A 236 -18.64 5.01 8.07
N PRO A 237 -19.80 4.58 8.59
CA PRO A 237 -20.21 3.18 8.49
C PRO A 237 -20.57 2.78 7.05
N PRO A 238 -20.67 1.46 6.77
CA PRO A 238 -21.17 0.96 5.51
C PRO A 238 -22.52 1.55 5.11
N VAL A 239 -22.71 1.79 3.80
CA VAL A 239 -23.95 2.37 3.25
C VAL A 239 -25.19 1.52 3.55
N ASN A 240 -25.00 0.20 3.67
CA ASN A 240 -26.01 -0.73 4.17
C ASN A 240 -25.41 -1.47 5.37
N ALA A 241 -25.84 -1.14 6.58
CA ALA A 241 -25.46 -1.89 7.78
C ALA A 241 -26.04 -3.32 7.68
N ALA A 242 -25.24 -4.31 8.05
CA ALA A 242 -25.64 -5.72 8.11
C ALA A 242 -26.60 -5.98 9.27
#